data_AF-A0A5Q2VDB9-F1
#
_entry.id   AF-A0A5Q2VDB9-F1
#
_cell.length_a   1.000
_cell.length_b   1.000
_cell.length_c   1.000
_cell.angle_alpha   90.00
_cell.angle_beta   90.00
_cell.angle_gamma   90.00
#
_symmetry.space_group_name_H-M   'P 1'
#
loop_
_entity.id
_entity.type
_entity.pdbx_description
1 polymer ?
#
loop_
_entity_poly.entity_id
_entity_poly.type
_entity_poly.pdbx_seq_one_letter_code
_entity_poly.pdbx_strand_id
1 'polypeptide(L)'
;MSEIRVEVVYALPERQYLRNVTLAEGSSVEQAIVASGLLELRGDIDLQSNKVGIYSRPAKLADVLNDGDRVEIYRPLIADPKELRRQRAEKAKK
;
A
#
# COMPACT_ATOMS: atom_id res chain seq x y z
N MET A 1 -4.71 -12.04 25.77
CA MET A 1 -4.99 -11.39 24.47
C MET A 1 -4.19 -12.16 23.45
N SER A 2 -4.82 -12.75 22.45
CA SER A 2 -4.06 -13.42 21.39
C SER A 2 -3.44 -12.34 20.51
N GLU A 3 -2.19 -12.55 20.12
CA GLU A 3 -1.48 -11.69 19.19
C GLU A 3 -1.34 -12.40 17.85
N ILE A 4 -1.42 -11.63 16.77
CA ILE A 4 -1.21 -12.09 15.41
C ILE A 4 0.06 -11.45 14.86
N ARG A 5 0.83 -12.23 14.11
CA ARG A 5 2.02 -11.77 13.38
C ARG A 5 1.67 -11.62 11.92
N VAL A 6 1.76 -10.40 11.42
CA VAL A 6 1.43 -10.07 10.03
C VAL A 6 2.62 -9.41 9.34
N GLU A 7 2.69 -9.58 8.03
CA GLU A 7 3.73 -9.00 7.19
C GLU A 7 3.17 -7.84 6.39
N VAL A 8 3.72 -6.65 6.56
CA VAL A 8 3.37 -5.49 5.74
C VAL A 8 4.46 -5.27 4.70
N VAL A 9 4.06 -5.27 3.44
CA VAL A 9 4.93 -5.17 2.28
C VAL A 9 4.57 -3.95 1.46
N TYR A 10 5.57 -3.14 1.13
CA TYR A 10 5.45 -2.05 0.16
C TYR A 10 6.53 -2.21 -0.91
N ALA A 11 6.11 -2.55 -2.14
CA ALA A 11 7.01 -2.83 -3.24
C ALA A 11 7.10 -1.64 -4.22
N LEU A 12 8.25 -0.97 -4.24
CA LEU A 12 8.61 0.01 -5.26
C LEU A 12 9.51 -0.64 -6.33
N PRO A 13 9.59 -0.08 -7.54
CA PRO A 13 10.46 -0.59 -8.61
C PRO A 13 11.93 -0.71 -8.19
N GLU A 14 12.39 0.24 -7.37
CA GLU A 14 13.79 0.32 -6.95
C GLU A 14 14.05 -0.37 -5.61
N ARG A 15 13.01 -0.55 -4.79
CA ARG A 15 13.16 -1.06 -3.43
C ARG A 15 11.88 -1.69 -2.89
N GLN A 16 12.02 -2.83 -2.23
CA GLN A 16 10.95 -3.44 -1.46
C GLN A 16 11.16 -3.16 0.02
N TYR A 17 10.09 -2.77 0.71
CA TYR A 17 10.03 -2.73 2.16
C TYR A 17 9.17 -3.90 2.63
N LEU A 18 9.70 -4.66 3.59
CA LEU A 18 9.00 -5.73 4.28
C LEU A 18 9.17 -5.50 5.78
N ARG A 19 8.06 -5.49 6.50
CA ARG A 19 8.02 -5.26 7.95
C ARG A 19 7.08 -6.27 8.59
N ASN A 20 7.63 -7.07 9.50
CA ASN A 20 6.83 -7.94 10.36
C ASN A 20 6.34 -7.12 11.55
N VAL A 21 5.03 -7.14 11.80
CA VAL A 21 4.41 -6.46 12.94
C VAL A 21 3.58 -7.46 13.74
N THR A 22 3.54 -7.23 15.05
CA THR A 22 2.73 -8.01 15.97
C THR A 22 1.61 -7.12 16.48
N LEU A 23 0.38 -7.60 16.36
CA LEU A 23 -0.85 -6.84 16.65
C LEU A 23 -1.78 -7.71 17.47
N ALA A 24 -2.79 -7.10 18.10
CA ALA A 24 -3.85 -7.86 18.73
C ALA A 24 -4.67 -8.62 17.67
N GLU A 25 -5.10 -9.83 18.00
CA GLU A 25 -6.07 -10.55 17.19
C GLU A 25 -7.34 -9.71 16.96
N GLY A 26 -7.84 -9.71 15.72
CA GLY A 26 -8.95 -8.83 15.32
C GLY A 26 -8.50 -7.45 14.80
N SER A 27 -7.20 -7.18 14.72
CA SER A 27 -6.70 -5.93 14.16
C SER A 27 -6.97 -5.82 12.66
N SER A 28 -7.14 -4.59 12.19
CA SER A 28 -7.42 -4.31 10.78
C SER A 28 -6.15 -4.14 9.93
N VAL A 29 -6.32 -4.20 8.60
CA VAL A 29 -5.27 -3.87 7.62
C VAL A 29 -4.66 -2.50 7.90
N GLU A 30 -5.49 -1.48 8.18
CA GLU A 30 -5.03 -0.14 8.50
C GLU A 30 -4.11 -0.13 9.72
N GLN A 31 -4.53 -0.80 10.81
CA GLN A 31 -3.75 -0.87 12.04
C GLN A 31 -2.40 -1.54 11.81
N ALA A 32 -2.33 -2.56 10.96
CA ALA A 32 -1.06 -3.19 10.59
C ALA A 32 -0.14 -2.24 9.84
N ILE A 33 -0.67 -1.47 8.90
CA ILE A 33 0.12 -0.50 8.14
C ILE A 33 0.63 0.62 9.05
N VAL A 34 -0.20 1.13 9.95
CA VAL A 34 0.20 2.14 10.94
C VAL A 34 1.29 1.58 11.86
N ALA A 35 1.09 0.38 12.42
CA ALA A 35 2.07 -0.25 13.31
C ALA A 35 3.40 -0.59 12.61
N SER A 36 3.39 -0.76 11.28
CA SER A 36 4.62 -1.01 10.51
C SER A 36 5.54 0.20 10.41
N GLY A 37 5.04 1.40 10.72
CA GLY A 37 5.77 2.66 10.58
C GLY A 37 6.04 3.04 9.13
N LEU A 38 5.47 2.33 8.14
CA LEU A 38 5.68 2.62 6.72
C LEU A 38 5.13 3.99 6.32
N LEU A 39 4.02 4.43 6.94
CA LEU A 39 3.45 5.75 6.71
C LEU A 39 4.40 6.88 7.12
N GLU A 40 5.15 6.67 8.21
CA GLU A 40 6.16 7.64 8.68
C GLU A 40 7.44 7.59 7.84
N LEU A 41 7.83 6.38 7.39
CA LEU A 41 9.01 6.18 6.56
C LEU A 41 8.83 6.72 5.13
N ARG A 42 7.58 6.74 4.63
CA ARG A 42 7.24 7.03 3.24
C ARG A 42 6.01 7.93 3.16
N GLY A 43 6.26 9.22 2.96
CA GLY A 43 5.21 10.22 2.74
C GLY A 43 4.50 10.14 1.38
N ASP A 44 4.89 9.22 0.50
CA ASP A 44 4.20 8.92 -0.75
C ASP A 44 3.16 7.80 -0.63
N ILE A 45 3.03 7.18 0.56
CA ILE A 45 1.95 6.25 0.84
C ILE A 45 0.74 7.07 1.32
N ASP A 46 -0.34 7.01 0.55
CA ASP A 46 -1.64 7.56 0.93
C ASP A 46 -2.68 6.44 0.91
N LEU A 47 -3.12 6.02 2.09
CA LEU A 47 -4.09 4.92 2.22
C LEU A 47 -5.43 5.19 1.53
N GLN A 48 -5.76 6.44 1.22
CA GLN A 48 -6.99 6.75 0.48
C GLN A 48 -6.87 6.47 -1.02
N SER A 49 -5.67 6.61 -1.59
CA SER A 49 -5.42 6.40 -3.03
C SER A 49 -4.70 5.09 -3.33
N ASN A 50 -3.90 4.57 -2.40
CA ASN A 50 -3.23 3.29 -2.50
C ASN A 50 -4.24 2.15 -2.35
N LYS A 51 -4.19 1.20 -3.30
CA LYS A 51 -4.89 -0.07 -3.13
C LYS A 51 -4.10 -0.95 -2.16
N VAL A 52 -4.82 -1.69 -1.33
CA VAL A 52 -4.23 -2.68 -0.44
C VAL A 52 -4.74 -4.07 -0.78
N GLY A 53 -3.95 -5.08 -0.46
CA GLY A 53 -4.32 -6.48 -0.62
C GLY A 53 -3.78 -7.34 0.50
N ILE A 54 -4.39 -8.51 0.68
CA ILE A 54 -3.90 -9.58 1.55
C ILE A 54 -3.57 -10.77 0.67
N TYR A 55 -2.32 -11.24 0.65
CA TYR A 55 -1.86 -12.36 -0.19
C TYR A 55 -2.32 -12.26 -1.66
N SER A 56 -1.94 -11.18 -2.35
CA SER A 56 -2.36 -10.91 -3.75
C SER A 56 -3.88 -10.84 -4.00
N ARG A 57 -4.71 -10.77 -2.95
CA ARG A 57 -6.15 -10.54 -3.06
C ARG A 57 -6.48 -9.10 -2.67
N PRO A 58 -7.34 -8.39 -3.41
CA PRO A 58 -7.80 -7.06 -3.01
C PRO A 58 -8.46 -7.11 -1.63
N ALA A 59 -8.09 -6.19 -0.75
CA ALA A 59 -8.65 -6.06 0.59
C ALA A 59 -9.02 -4.60 0.88
N LYS A 60 -9.82 -4.39 1.91
CA LYS A 60 -10.15 -3.05 2.44
C LYS A 60 -9.31 -2.78 3.68
N LEU A 61 -9.09 -1.51 3.97
CA LEU A 61 -8.40 -1.06 5.18
C LEU A 61 -9.06 -1.54 6.48
N ALA A 62 -10.39 -1.73 6.45
CA ALA A 62 -11.19 -2.20 7.57
C ALA A 62 -11.26 -3.74 7.68
N ASP A 63 -10.69 -4.49 6.72
CA ASP A 63 -10.71 -5.94 6.79
C ASP A 63 -9.84 -6.42 7.97
N VAL A 64 -10.31 -7.44 8.66
CA VAL A 64 -9.64 -8.03 9.83
C VAL A 64 -8.56 -8.99 9.36
N LEU A 65 -7.40 -8.93 10.01
CA LEU A 65 -6.25 -9.78 9.74
C LEU A 65 -6.22 -11.02 10.63
N ASN A 66 -5.62 -12.08 10.10
CA ASN A 66 -5.32 -13.32 10.80
C ASN A 66 -3.82 -13.50 10.97
N ASP A 67 -3.42 -14.43 11.85
CA ASP A 67 -2.00 -14.77 12.03
C ASP A 67 -1.38 -15.29 10.74
N GLY A 68 -0.23 -14.75 10.37
CA GLY A 68 0.48 -15.05 9.13
C GLY A 68 -0.01 -14.29 7.89
N ASP A 69 -0.97 -13.38 8.01
CA ASP A 69 -1.42 -12.58 6.86
C ASP A 69 -0.32 -11.64 6.33
N ARG A 70 -0.30 -11.49 5.00
CA ARG A 70 0.61 -10.57 4.29
C ARG A 70 -0.18 -9.43 3.67
N VAL A 71 -0.08 -8.26 4.27
CA VAL A 71 -0.62 -7.00 3.75
C VAL A 71 0.32 -6.42 2.70
N GLU A 72 -0.19 -6.20 1.51
CA GLU A 72 0.52 -5.61 0.37
C GLU A 72 -0.06 -4.22 0.08
N ILE A 73 0.79 -3.20 0.09
CA ILE A 73 0.43 -1.83 -0.30
C ILE A 73 0.83 -1.63 -1.77
N TYR A 74 -0.16 -1.45 -2.65
CA TYR A 74 0.07 -1.21 -4.07
C TYR A 74 0.22 0.28 -4.36
N ARG A 75 1.01 0.59 -5.39
CA ARG A 75 1.19 1.97 -5.87
C ARG A 75 -0.09 2.48 -6.54
N PRO A 76 -0.45 3.77 -6.36
CA PRO A 76 -1.50 4.37 -7.15
C PRO A 76 -1.09 4.34 -8.63
N LEU A 77 -2.05 4.06 -9.51
CA LEU A 77 -1.83 4.19 -10.95
C LEU A 77 -1.70 5.69 -11.25
N ILE A 78 -0.49 6.16 -11.51
CA ILE A 78 -0.26 7.49 -12.09
C ILE A 78 -0.73 7.43 -13.54
N ALA A 79 -2.03 7.52 -13.73
CA ALA A 79 -2.61 7.92 -14.99
C ALA A 79 -3.16 9.32 -14.76
N ASP A 80 -2.32 10.33 -14.97
CA ASP A 80 -2.82 11.67 -15.24
C ASP A 80 -2.96 11.83 -16.78
N PRO A 81 -4.15 11.53 -17.35
CA PRO A 81 -4.38 11.63 -18.79
C PRO A 81 -4.31 13.07 -19.33
N LYS A 82 -4.27 14.09 -18.47
CA LYS A 82 -4.27 15.50 -18.88
C LYS A 82 -2.89 15.99 -19.30
N GLU A 83 -1.82 15.56 -18.64
CA GLU A 83 -0.47 15.99 -18.99
C GLU A 83 0.08 15.34 -20.26
N LEU A 84 -0.24 14.06 -20.48
CA LEU A 84 0.16 13.31 -21.67
C LEU A 84 -0.50 13.87 -22.95
N ARG A 85 -1.72 14.43 -22.83
CA ARG A 85 -2.38 15.14 -23.93
C ARG A 85 -1.69 16.47 -24.24
N ARG A 86 -1.25 17.23 -23.23
CA ARG A 86 -0.55 18.52 -23.43
C ARG A 86 0.79 18.32 -24.17
N GLN A 87 1.60 17.34 -23.76
CA GLN A 87 2.90 17.09 -24.40
C GLN A 87 2.80 16.59 -25.85
N ARG A 88 1.73 15.87 -26.21
CA ARG A 88 1.49 15.44 -27.60
C ARG A 88 1.10 16.59 -28.52
N ALA A 89 0.38 17.59 -28.02
CA ALA A 89 0.02 18.78 -28.79
C ALA A 89 1.23 19.66 -29.12
N GLU A 90 2.23 19.75 -28.22
CA GLU A 90 3.43 20.55 -28.46
C GLU A 90 4.40 19.91 -29.46
N LYS A 91 4.47 18.58 -29.54
CA LYS A 91 5.33 17.88 -30.52
C LYS A 91 4.81 17.91 -31.96
N ALA A 92 3.54 18.26 -32.18
CA ALA A 92 2.95 18.37 -33.51
C ALA A 92 3.16 19.76 -34.16
N LYS A 93 3.86 20.68 -33.48
CA LYS A 93 4.06 22.07 -33.93
C LYS A 93 5.50 22.39 -34.35
N LYS A 94 6.35 21.37 -34.53
CA LYS A 94 7.72 21.53 -35.04
C LYS A 94 7.90 20.74 -36.33
#